data_AF-A0A1L9VBX2-F1
#
_entry.id   AF-A0A1L9VBX2-F1
#
_cell.length_a   1.000
_cell.length_b   1.000
_cell.length_c   1.000
_cell.angle_alpha   90.00
_cell.angle_beta   90.00
_cell.angle_gamma   90.00
#
_symmetry.space_group_name_H-M   'P 1'
#
loop_
_entity.id
_entity.type
_entity.pdbx_description
1 polymer ?
#
loop_
_entity_poly.entity_id
_entity_poly.type
_entity_poly.pdbx_seq_one_letter_code
_entity_poly.pdbx_strand_id
1 'polypeptide(L)'
;MSQIKFFFATGACSLCPHILLHEVGTDFEPIIVKRNGTEVHFPDDFHRINLKMRVPVISINNQVITELPAVATAISSLAPEKHLMGRTPMETAKIYEWLNYLSGTLHAGGFGHPWRPERWTTSTDPASLDAVKAKALETILEAYQYIEGRLNGAHAVGDYFTAVDPFLYVFYRWGWIIGRDMLAYPKYSALVRNLETRSAVRVTLAKEELASQF
;
A
#
# COMPACT_ATOMS: atom_id res chain seq x y z
N MET A 1 -16.10 20.52 10.07
CA MET A 1 -15.38 19.54 9.22
C MET A 1 -14.44 18.76 10.13
N SER A 2 -14.26 17.45 9.91
CA SER A 2 -13.32 16.65 10.71
C SER A 2 -11.90 17.15 10.50
N GLN A 3 -11.10 17.19 11.57
CA GLN A 3 -9.68 17.52 11.45
C GLN A 3 -8.92 16.25 11.06
N ILE A 4 -8.52 16.15 9.78
CA ILE A 4 -7.82 14.98 9.25
C ILE A 4 -6.36 15.34 8.96
N LYS A 5 -5.43 14.57 9.52
CA LYS A 5 -4.00 14.63 9.19
C LYS A 5 -3.55 13.29 8.64
N PHE A 6 -2.78 13.31 7.56
CA PHE A 6 -2.31 12.09 6.92
C PHE A 6 -0.80 12.11 6.74
N PHE A 7 -0.11 11.18 7.39
CA PHE A 7 1.34 11.05 7.35
C PHE A 7 1.74 9.95 6.34
N PHE A 8 2.54 10.33 5.35
CA PHE A 8 2.90 9.46 4.23
C PHE A 8 4.34 9.68 3.78
N ALA A 9 4.90 8.71 3.07
CA ALA A 9 6.17 8.87 2.35
C ALA A 9 5.94 8.56 0.86
N THR A 10 6.50 9.40 -0.02
CA THR A 10 6.36 9.28 -1.48
C THR A 10 6.71 7.87 -1.97
N GLY A 11 5.76 7.25 -2.69
CA GLY A 11 5.92 5.92 -3.29
C GLY A 11 6.00 4.77 -2.29
N ALA A 12 5.78 5.02 -0.99
CA ALA A 12 5.66 3.96 0.01
C ALA A 12 4.26 3.33 -0.01
N CYS A 13 4.00 2.37 0.87
CA CYS A 13 2.67 1.75 1.00
C CYS A 13 1.56 2.75 1.35
N SER A 14 1.93 3.92 1.90
CA SER A 14 1.03 5.04 2.14
C SER A 14 0.41 5.63 0.87
N LEU A 15 0.94 5.33 -0.32
CA LEU A 15 0.29 5.70 -1.59
C LEU A 15 -1.14 5.13 -1.68
N CYS A 16 -1.38 3.93 -1.16
CA CYS A 16 -2.72 3.33 -1.16
C CYS A 16 -3.75 4.20 -0.41
N PRO A 17 -3.58 4.50 0.89
CA PRO A 17 -4.51 5.39 1.59
C PRO A 17 -4.49 6.84 1.06
N HIS A 18 -3.41 7.32 0.45
CA HIS A 18 -3.40 8.62 -0.21
C HIS A 18 -4.38 8.64 -1.40
N ILE A 19 -4.37 7.60 -2.25
CA ILE A 19 -5.34 7.43 -3.34
C ILE A 19 -6.77 7.36 -2.76
N LEU A 20 -6.97 6.60 -1.68
CA LEU A 20 -8.29 6.49 -1.06
C LEU A 20 -8.79 7.84 -0.52
N LEU A 21 -7.93 8.67 0.08
CA LEU A 21 -8.30 10.02 0.54
C LEU A 21 -8.76 10.93 -0.60
N HIS A 22 -8.07 10.89 -1.75
CA HIS A 22 -8.51 11.62 -2.96
C HIS A 22 -9.78 11.03 -3.57
N GLU A 23 -10.00 9.72 -3.47
CA GLU A 23 -11.21 9.05 -3.97
C GLU A 23 -12.45 9.40 -3.14
N VAL A 24 -12.32 9.51 -1.82
CA VAL A 24 -13.42 9.96 -0.94
C VAL A 24 -13.67 11.47 -1.07
N GLY A 25 -12.70 12.23 -1.60
CA GLY A 25 -12.84 13.67 -1.85
C GLY A 25 -12.95 14.51 -0.57
N THR A 26 -12.36 14.03 0.53
CA THR A 26 -12.34 14.74 1.82
C THR A 26 -11.10 15.62 1.92
N ASP A 27 -11.21 16.77 2.58
CA ASP A 27 -10.06 17.62 2.89
C ASP A 27 -9.21 16.99 4.00
N PHE A 28 -7.89 17.01 3.83
CA PHE A 28 -6.94 16.54 4.83
C PHE A 28 -5.64 17.36 4.78
N GLU A 29 -4.91 17.41 5.90
CA GLU A 29 -3.57 17.97 5.99
C GLU A 29 -2.54 16.87 5.61
N PRO A 30 -1.87 16.96 4.45
CA PRO A 30 -0.82 16.03 4.06
C PRO A 30 0.48 16.34 4.81
N ILE A 31 1.05 15.37 5.50
CA ILE A 31 2.31 15.48 6.23
C ILE A 31 3.32 14.49 5.66
N ILE A 32 4.25 14.99 4.86
CA ILE A 32 5.26 14.15 4.23
C ILE A 32 6.37 13.76 5.23
N VAL A 33 6.66 12.47 5.30
CA VAL A 33 7.83 11.90 5.93
C VAL A 33 8.89 11.71 4.85
N LYS A 34 10.07 12.30 5.05
CA LYS A 34 11.14 12.28 4.05
C LYS A 34 11.68 10.87 3.87
N ARG A 35 12.07 10.52 2.64
CA ARG A 35 12.68 9.23 2.30
C ARG A 35 13.92 9.44 1.45
N ASN A 36 14.97 8.67 1.71
CA ASN A 36 16.15 8.55 0.86
C ASN A 36 16.35 7.07 0.47
N GLY A 37 16.05 6.72 -0.78
CA GLY A 37 16.00 5.33 -1.21
C GLY A 37 14.96 4.53 -0.40
N THR A 38 15.43 3.54 0.37
CA THR A 38 14.56 2.77 1.27
C THR A 38 14.50 3.34 2.68
N GLU A 39 15.39 4.28 3.05
CA GLU A 39 15.47 4.90 4.38
C GLU A 39 14.43 5.98 4.56
N VAL A 40 13.77 5.96 5.73
CA VAL A 40 12.71 6.89 6.07
C VAL A 40 13.17 7.76 7.24
N HIS A 41 13.11 9.07 7.06
CA HIS A 41 13.50 10.08 8.05
C HIS A 41 12.24 10.71 8.62
N PHE A 42 11.92 10.32 9.85
CA PHE A 42 10.81 10.86 10.60
C PHE A 42 11.23 12.13 11.36
N PRO A 43 10.32 13.10 11.56
CA PRO A 43 10.53 14.18 12.52
C PRO A 43 10.86 13.61 13.91
N ASP A 44 11.70 14.30 14.69
CA ASP A 44 12.18 13.81 15.99
C ASP A 44 11.03 13.42 16.94
N ASP A 45 9.95 14.21 16.96
CA ASP A 45 8.78 13.97 17.80
C ASP A 45 7.75 12.98 17.21
N PHE A 46 8.01 12.39 16.04
CA PHE A 46 7.05 11.47 15.41
C PHE A 46 6.78 10.21 16.24
N HIS A 47 7.73 9.80 17.08
CA HIS A 47 7.54 8.70 18.02
C HIS A 47 6.37 8.95 18.99
N ARG A 48 6.05 10.22 19.29
CA ARG A 48 4.90 10.61 20.12
C ARG A 48 3.57 10.38 19.42
N ILE A 49 3.59 10.28 18.08
CA ILE A 49 2.43 10.00 17.22
C ILE A 49 2.34 8.50 16.94
N ASN A 50 3.45 7.87 16.55
CA ASN A 50 3.51 6.44 16.25
C ASN A 50 4.87 5.85 16.69
N LEU A 51 4.86 5.13 17.82
CA LEU A 51 6.04 4.45 18.37
C LEU A 51 6.68 3.44 17.40
N LYS A 52 5.91 2.92 16.43
CA LYS A 52 6.43 1.97 15.43
C LYS A 52 7.33 2.64 14.39
N MET A 53 7.32 3.98 14.31
CA MET A 53 8.09 4.76 13.33
C MET A 53 7.84 4.27 11.89
N ARG A 54 6.56 4.19 11.50
CA ARG A 54 6.10 3.76 10.17
C ARG A 54 4.98 4.65 9.64
N VAL A 55 4.87 4.69 8.32
CA VAL A 55 3.69 5.17 7.59
C VAL A 55 2.96 3.96 6.97
N PRO A 56 1.66 4.07 6.61
CA PRO A 56 0.77 5.23 6.78
C PRO A 56 0.34 5.47 8.23
N VAL A 57 0.05 6.74 8.55
CA VAL A 57 -0.67 7.14 9.77
C VAL A 57 -1.77 8.11 9.37
N ILE A 58 -2.98 7.93 9.89
CA ILE A 58 -4.06 8.91 9.78
C ILE A 58 -4.48 9.33 11.18
N SER A 59 -4.71 10.63 11.37
CA SER A 59 -5.35 11.18 12.56
C SER A 59 -6.69 11.77 12.16
N ILE A 60 -7.77 11.28 12.75
CA ILE A 60 -9.12 11.80 12.53
C ILE A 60 -9.61 12.33 13.87
N ASN A 61 -9.81 13.65 13.98
CA ASN A 61 -10.22 14.30 15.23
C ASN A 61 -9.31 13.90 16.43
N ASN A 62 -7.99 13.90 16.19
CA ASN A 62 -6.94 13.51 17.14
C ASN A 62 -6.92 12.03 17.54
N GLN A 63 -7.71 11.17 16.90
CA GLN A 63 -7.59 9.71 17.03
C GLN A 63 -6.61 9.19 15.98
N VAL A 64 -5.48 8.68 16.44
CA VAL A 64 -4.42 8.15 15.58
C VAL A 64 -4.71 6.69 15.23
N ILE A 65 -4.71 6.40 13.93
CA ILE A 65 -4.89 5.06 13.36
C ILE A 65 -3.66 4.74 12.52
N THR A 66 -3.15 3.52 12.71
CA THR A 66 -1.97 2.97 12.02
C THR A 66 -2.32 1.59 11.49
N GLU A 67 -1.44 1.02 10.66
CA GLU A 67 -1.68 -0.19 9.85
C GLU A 67 -2.60 0.07 8.66
N LEU A 68 -2.10 -0.25 7.46
CA LEU A 68 -2.77 0.08 6.21
C LEU A 68 -4.21 -0.46 6.13
N PRO A 69 -4.54 -1.71 6.53
CA PRO A 69 -5.92 -2.18 6.50
C PRO A 69 -6.84 -1.35 7.41
N ALA A 70 -6.39 -0.99 8.62
CA ALA A 70 -7.17 -0.18 9.55
C ALA A 70 -7.31 1.28 9.06
N VAL A 71 -6.25 1.86 8.50
CA VAL A 71 -6.28 3.18 7.88
C VAL A 71 -7.26 3.21 6.69
N ALA A 72 -7.27 2.19 5.83
CA ALA A 72 -8.22 2.09 4.73
C ALA A 72 -9.67 1.99 5.22
N THR A 73 -9.92 1.22 6.28
CA THR A 73 -11.25 1.16 6.92
C THR A 73 -11.68 2.51 7.49
N ALA A 74 -10.77 3.23 8.14
CA ALA A 74 -11.03 4.56 8.66
C ALA A 74 -11.32 5.59 7.56
N ILE A 75 -10.64 5.51 6.41
CA ILE A 75 -10.94 6.36 5.26
C ILE A 75 -12.30 5.98 4.66
N SER A 76 -12.61 4.69 4.56
CA SER A 76 -13.91 4.23 4.04
C SER A 76 -15.10 4.70 4.86
N SER A 77 -14.94 4.94 6.17
CA SER A 77 -16.04 5.45 7.01
C SER A 77 -16.32 6.94 6.79
N LEU A 78 -15.41 7.68 6.14
CA LEU A 78 -15.61 9.08 5.77
C LEU A 78 -16.55 9.24 4.57
N ALA A 79 -16.70 8.20 3.75
CA ALA A 79 -17.59 8.17 2.59
C ALA A 79 -18.20 6.76 2.41
N PRO A 80 -19.13 6.32 3.30
CA PRO A 80 -19.68 4.97 3.28
C PRO A 80 -20.36 4.58 1.95
N GLU A 81 -20.92 5.56 1.23
CA GLU A 81 -21.57 5.40 -0.07
C GLU A 81 -20.62 4.99 -1.20
N LYS A 82 -19.30 5.13 -1.00
CA LYS A 82 -18.27 4.66 -1.94
C LYS A 82 -18.00 3.17 -1.82
N HIS A 83 -18.43 2.53 -0.73
CA HIS A 83 -18.27 1.09 -0.50
C HIS A 83 -16.83 0.57 -0.61
N LEU A 84 -15.82 1.36 -0.21
CA LEU A 84 -14.40 0.99 -0.35
C LEU A 84 -14.03 -0.31 0.40
N MET A 85 -14.82 -0.68 1.42
CA MET A 85 -14.68 -1.92 2.21
C MET A 85 -15.79 -2.94 1.93
N GLY A 86 -16.47 -2.86 0.79
CA GLY A 86 -17.48 -3.81 0.34
C GLY A 86 -18.92 -3.32 0.51
N ARG A 87 -19.85 -3.88 -0.28
CA ARG A 87 -21.31 -3.66 -0.19
C ARG A 87 -22.00 -4.75 0.63
N THR A 88 -21.38 -5.92 0.74
CA THR A 88 -21.90 -7.06 1.50
C THR A 88 -20.89 -7.54 2.56
N PRO A 89 -21.35 -8.22 3.63
CA PRO A 89 -20.43 -8.80 4.62
C PRO A 89 -19.40 -9.76 4.02
N MET A 90 -19.77 -10.50 2.96
CA MET A 90 -18.86 -11.42 2.28
C MET A 90 -17.77 -10.66 1.50
N GLU A 91 -18.14 -9.60 0.79
CA GLU A 91 -17.15 -8.73 0.11
C GLU A 91 -16.21 -8.08 1.12
N THR A 92 -16.72 -7.61 2.26
CA THR A 92 -15.88 -7.09 3.35
C THR A 92 -14.88 -8.13 3.83
N ALA A 93 -15.32 -9.38 4.04
CA ALA A 93 -14.42 -10.47 4.41
C ALA A 93 -13.35 -10.73 3.34
N LYS A 94 -13.72 -10.71 2.05
CA LYS A 94 -12.78 -10.87 0.92
C LYS A 94 -11.79 -9.71 0.80
N ILE A 95 -12.21 -8.49 1.09
CA ILE A 95 -11.33 -7.33 1.15
C ILE A 95 -10.31 -7.51 2.27
N TYR A 96 -10.73 -7.87 3.48
CA TYR A 96 -9.79 -8.14 4.56
C TYR A 96 -8.89 -9.35 4.29
N GLU A 97 -9.36 -10.39 3.61
CA GLU A 97 -8.52 -11.52 3.15
C GLU A 97 -7.35 -10.98 2.30
N TRP A 98 -7.65 -10.15 1.32
CA TRP A 98 -6.64 -9.48 0.49
C TRP A 98 -5.72 -8.56 1.29
N LEU A 99 -6.28 -7.61 2.06
CA LEU A 99 -5.50 -6.60 2.77
C LEU A 99 -4.54 -7.23 3.79
N ASN A 100 -4.95 -8.31 4.46
CA ASN A 100 -4.09 -9.04 5.39
C ASN A 100 -3.02 -9.85 4.67
N TYR A 101 -3.35 -10.55 3.58
CA TYR A 101 -2.35 -11.25 2.77
C TYR A 101 -1.30 -10.28 2.21
N LEU A 102 -1.74 -9.16 1.65
CA LEU A 102 -0.86 -8.13 1.10
C LEU A 102 0.01 -7.48 2.19
N SER A 103 -0.54 -7.21 3.37
CA SER A 103 0.22 -6.60 4.48
C SER A 103 1.24 -7.56 5.11
N GLY A 104 0.85 -8.80 5.38
CA GLY A 104 1.70 -9.77 6.06
C GLY A 104 2.68 -10.45 5.10
N THR A 105 2.18 -10.99 4.01
CA THR A 105 2.97 -11.83 3.10
C THR A 105 3.77 -10.99 2.12
N LEU A 106 3.09 -10.19 1.29
CA LEU A 106 3.79 -9.48 0.22
C LEU A 106 4.56 -8.26 0.74
N HIS A 107 3.93 -7.43 1.59
CA HIS A 107 4.57 -6.23 2.10
C HIS A 107 5.66 -6.56 3.12
N ALA A 108 5.33 -7.20 4.24
CA ALA A 108 6.34 -7.49 5.26
C ALA A 108 7.32 -8.57 4.78
N GLY A 109 6.81 -9.75 4.40
CA GLY A 109 7.62 -10.89 3.98
C GLY A 109 8.33 -10.72 2.63
N GLY A 110 7.68 -10.09 1.65
CA GLY A 110 8.23 -9.90 0.31
C GLY A 110 9.12 -8.67 0.19
N PHE A 111 8.67 -7.49 0.63
CA PHE A 111 9.40 -6.22 0.44
C PHE A 111 10.09 -5.69 1.70
N GLY A 112 9.53 -5.93 2.88
CA GLY A 112 10.11 -5.51 4.16
C GLY A 112 11.39 -6.27 4.49
N HIS A 113 11.41 -7.58 4.28
CA HIS A 113 12.57 -8.45 4.50
C HIS A 113 13.81 -8.06 3.67
N PRO A 114 13.74 -7.88 2.33
CA PRO A 114 14.94 -7.62 1.54
C PRO A 114 15.43 -6.18 1.69
N TRP A 115 14.53 -5.23 1.97
CA TRP A 115 14.93 -3.85 2.22
C TRP A 115 15.52 -3.66 3.62
N ARG A 116 15.10 -4.45 4.62
CA ARG A 116 15.55 -4.34 6.01
C ARG A 116 15.86 -5.71 6.61
N PRO A 117 16.79 -6.48 6.02
CA PRO A 117 17.07 -7.85 6.43
C PRO A 117 17.53 -7.94 7.89
N GLU A 118 18.18 -6.90 8.40
CA GLU A 118 18.62 -6.77 9.79
C GLU A 118 17.48 -6.80 10.83
N ARG A 119 16.23 -6.61 10.40
CA ARG A 119 15.06 -6.75 11.29
C ARG A 119 14.60 -8.19 11.47
N TRP A 120 15.11 -9.11 10.65
CA TRP A 120 14.59 -10.48 10.51
C TRP A 120 15.63 -11.56 10.76
N THR A 121 16.84 -11.16 11.16
CA THR A 121 17.88 -12.06 11.62
C THR A 121 18.71 -11.37 12.70
N THR A 122 19.21 -12.13 13.66
CA THR A 122 20.18 -11.66 14.66
C THR A 122 21.61 -11.70 14.14
N SER A 123 21.84 -12.39 13.02
CA SER A 123 23.15 -12.47 12.37
C SER A 123 23.43 -11.16 11.62
N THR A 124 24.62 -10.61 11.85
CA THR A 124 25.14 -9.46 11.10
C THR A 124 26.03 -9.88 9.92
N ASP A 125 26.22 -11.19 9.74
CA ASP A 125 27.01 -11.73 8.64
C ASP A 125 26.33 -11.46 7.28
N PRO A 126 27.06 -10.93 6.28
CA PRO A 126 26.49 -10.63 4.96
C PRO A 126 25.77 -11.80 4.29
N ALA A 127 26.29 -13.03 4.40
CA ALA A 127 25.66 -14.18 3.76
C ALA A 127 24.30 -14.53 4.40
N SER A 128 24.17 -14.34 5.71
CA SER A 128 22.89 -14.49 6.41
C SER A 128 21.86 -13.45 5.95
N LEU A 129 22.28 -12.19 5.76
CA LEU A 129 21.41 -11.13 5.26
C LEU A 129 20.98 -11.37 3.81
N ASP A 130 21.88 -11.88 2.98
CA ASP A 130 21.57 -12.21 1.58
C ASP A 130 20.64 -13.41 1.46
N ALA A 131 20.72 -14.40 2.36
CA ALA A 131 19.76 -15.50 2.43
C ALA A 131 18.33 -14.99 2.74
N VAL A 132 18.19 -14.01 3.65
CA VAL A 132 16.89 -13.37 3.92
C VAL A 132 16.34 -12.67 2.68
N LYS A 133 17.19 -11.93 1.94
CA LYS A 133 16.78 -11.26 0.69
C LYS A 133 16.36 -12.27 -0.37
N ALA A 134 17.10 -13.36 -0.54
CA ALA A 134 16.81 -14.40 -1.52
C ALA A 134 15.45 -15.03 -1.25
N LYS A 135 15.16 -15.44 0.00
CA LYS A 135 13.87 -16.02 0.34
C LYS A 135 12.71 -15.03 0.15
N ALA A 136 12.94 -13.75 0.44
CA ALA A 136 11.91 -12.75 0.23
C ALA A 136 11.61 -12.51 -1.26
N LEU A 137 12.61 -12.61 -2.14
CA LEU A 137 12.38 -12.54 -3.59
C LEU A 137 11.50 -13.70 -4.07
N GLU A 138 11.70 -14.91 -3.57
CA GLU A 138 10.79 -16.04 -3.84
C GLU A 138 9.35 -15.69 -3.42
N THR A 139 9.16 -15.16 -2.21
CA THR A 139 7.85 -14.71 -1.71
C THR A 139 7.20 -13.67 -2.62
N ILE A 140 7.97 -12.72 -3.16
CA ILE A 140 7.44 -11.73 -4.11
C ILE A 140 6.94 -12.42 -5.39
N LEU A 141 7.73 -13.33 -5.96
CA LEU A 141 7.40 -14.00 -7.21
C LEU A 141 6.16 -14.91 -7.05
N GLU A 142 6.09 -15.67 -5.96
CA GLU A 142 4.93 -16.47 -5.59
C GLU A 142 3.69 -15.59 -5.41
N ALA A 143 3.82 -14.44 -4.75
CA ALA A 143 2.71 -13.51 -4.56
C ALA A 143 2.22 -12.88 -5.87
N TYR A 144 3.12 -12.55 -6.80
CA TYR A 144 2.71 -12.05 -8.11
C TYR A 144 1.99 -13.10 -8.95
N GLN A 145 2.45 -14.35 -8.92
CA GLN A 145 1.72 -15.46 -9.54
C GLN A 145 0.35 -15.68 -8.89
N TYR A 146 0.27 -15.62 -7.56
CA TYR A 146 -0.99 -15.71 -6.82
C TYR A 146 -1.96 -14.58 -7.20
N ILE A 147 -1.47 -13.33 -7.25
CA ILE A 147 -2.28 -12.17 -7.66
C ILE A 147 -2.80 -12.37 -9.09
N GLU A 148 -1.93 -12.68 -10.04
CA GLU A 148 -2.31 -12.93 -11.44
C GLU A 148 -3.35 -14.05 -11.57
N GLY A 149 -3.19 -15.13 -10.80
CA GLY A 149 -4.16 -16.24 -10.78
C GLY A 149 -5.52 -15.86 -10.19
N ARG A 150 -5.53 -15.01 -9.15
CA ARG A 150 -6.74 -14.61 -8.41
C ARG A 150 -7.52 -13.47 -9.03
N LEU A 151 -6.85 -12.59 -9.79
CA LEU A 151 -7.53 -11.48 -10.46
C LEU A 151 -8.47 -12.00 -11.55
N ASN A 152 -9.69 -11.49 -11.51
CA ASN A 152 -10.75 -11.82 -12.46
C ASN A 152 -11.59 -10.58 -12.76
N GLY A 153 -11.07 -9.71 -13.61
CA GLY A 153 -11.74 -8.47 -14.02
C GLY A 153 -10.89 -7.22 -13.78
N ALA A 154 -11.55 -6.06 -13.80
CA ALA A 154 -10.90 -4.75 -13.66
C ALA A 154 -10.61 -4.36 -12.19
N HIS A 155 -11.16 -5.12 -11.24
CA HIS A 155 -11.07 -4.92 -9.79
C HIS A 155 -10.81 -6.25 -9.08
N ALA A 156 -10.18 -6.20 -7.90
CA ALA A 156 -9.78 -7.40 -7.17
C ALA A 156 -10.90 -8.05 -6.34
N VAL A 157 -11.88 -7.27 -5.91
CA VAL A 157 -13.07 -7.74 -5.20
C VAL A 157 -14.30 -7.08 -5.78
N GLY A 158 -15.28 -7.89 -6.19
CA GLY A 158 -16.47 -7.40 -6.90
C GLY A 158 -16.12 -6.87 -8.29
N ASP A 159 -16.99 -6.01 -8.81
CA ASP A 159 -16.87 -5.35 -10.12
C ASP A 159 -16.62 -3.83 -10.01
N TYR A 160 -16.16 -3.36 -8.84
CA TYR A 160 -16.02 -1.94 -8.52
C TYR A 160 -14.76 -1.66 -7.69
N PHE A 161 -14.38 -0.38 -7.63
CA PHE A 161 -13.19 0.08 -6.91
C PHE A 161 -13.30 -0.14 -5.40
N THR A 162 -12.31 -0.81 -4.82
CA THR A 162 -12.19 -1.08 -3.39
C THR A 162 -10.80 -0.71 -2.87
N ALA A 163 -10.62 -0.74 -1.54
CA ALA A 163 -9.31 -0.52 -0.90
C ALA A 163 -8.22 -1.51 -1.32
N VAL A 164 -8.58 -2.67 -1.88
CA VAL A 164 -7.62 -3.67 -2.36
C VAL A 164 -6.87 -3.17 -3.60
N ASP A 165 -7.58 -2.51 -4.52
CA ASP A 165 -7.03 -2.13 -5.82
C ASP A 165 -5.83 -1.16 -5.71
N PRO A 166 -5.90 -0.03 -4.95
CA PRO A 166 -4.75 0.84 -4.80
C PRO A 166 -3.64 0.19 -3.96
N PHE A 167 -3.95 -0.82 -3.12
CA PHE A 167 -2.89 -1.54 -2.41
C PHE A 167 -2.13 -2.48 -3.35
N LEU A 168 -2.82 -3.17 -4.25
CA LEU A 168 -2.19 -3.90 -5.35
C LEU A 168 -1.36 -2.94 -6.22
N TYR A 169 -1.89 -1.77 -6.56
CA TYR A 169 -1.15 -0.80 -7.36
C TYR A 169 0.22 -0.44 -6.77
N VAL A 170 0.34 -0.28 -5.44
CA VAL A 170 1.63 -0.09 -4.77
C VAL A 170 2.63 -1.21 -5.13
N PHE A 171 2.23 -2.47 -4.99
CA PHE A 171 3.14 -3.60 -5.23
C PHE A 171 3.46 -3.81 -6.70
N TYR A 172 2.55 -3.43 -7.60
CA TYR A 172 2.86 -3.42 -9.03
C TYR A 172 4.00 -2.44 -9.34
N ARG A 173 3.91 -1.21 -8.80
CA ARG A 173 4.98 -0.21 -8.94
C ARG A 173 6.30 -0.70 -8.34
N TRP A 174 6.25 -1.34 -7.17
CA TRP A 174 7.46 -1.84 -6.53
C TRP A 174 8.12 -2.98 -7.30
N GLY A 175 7.37 -3.76 -8.07
CA GLY A 175 7.91 -4.77 -8.99
C GLY A 175 8.87 -4.17 -10.01
N TRP A 176 8.48 -3.04 -10.62
CA TRP A 176 9.38 -2.29 -11.51
C TRP A 176 10.60 -1.73 -10.79
N ILE A 177 10.44 -1.23 -9.55
CA ILE A 177 11.56 -0.70 -8.75
C ILE A 177 12.63 -1.77 -8.49
N ILE A 178 12.22 -3.03 -8.27
CA ILE A 178 13.15 -4.14 -8.10
C ILE A 178 13.54 -4.80 -9.44
N GLY A 179 13.26 -4.14 -10.57
CA GLY A 179 13.66 -4.58 -11.90
C GLY A 179 12.94 -5.85 -12.38
N ARG A 180 11.69 -6.08 -11.98
CA ARG A 180 10.83 -7.11 -12.60
C ARG A 180 10.07 -6.52 -13.77
N ASP A 181 9.92 -7.31 -14.82
CA ASP A 181 9.00 -7.00 -15.92
C ASP A 181 7.57 -7.33 -15.48
N MET A 182 6.82 -6.32 -15.06
CA MET A 182 5.45 -6.53 -14.59
C MET A 182 4.45 -6.74 -15.74
N LEU A 183 4.84 -6.52 -17.00
CA LEU A 183 4.00 -6.82 -18.15
C LEU A 183 3.81 -8.33 -18.34
N ALA A 184 4.66 -9.16 -17.72
CA ALA A 184 4.50 -10.61 -17.66
C ALA A 184 3.22 -11.06 -16.91
N TYR A 185 2.57 -10.15 -16.17
CA TYR A 185 1.32 -10.40 -15.44
C TYR A 185 0.17 -9.63 -16.11
N PRO A 186 -0.48 -10.18 -17.15
CA PRO A 186 -1.43 -9.44 -17.98
C PRO A 186 -2.70 -9.02 -17.25
N LYS A 187 -3.27 -9.84 -16.36
CA LYS A 187 -4.46 -9.46 -15.58
C LYS A 187 -4.12 -8.39 -14.56
N TYR A 188 -2.97 -8.51 -13.90
CA TYR A 188 -2.49 -7.47 -12.99
C TYR A 188 -2.23 -6.15 -13.73
N SER A 189 -1.60 -6.21 -14.90
CA SER A 189 -1.39 -5.04 -15.76
C SER A 189 -2.72 -4.41 -16.21
N ALA A 190 -3.75 -5.22 -16.50
CA ALA A 190 -5.07 -4.72 -16.86
C ALA A 190 -5.75 -3.98 -15.69
N LEU A 191 -5.64 -4.50 -14.46
CA LEU A 191 -6.11 -3.82 -13.25
C LEU A 191 -5.40 -2.46 -13.10
N VAL A 192 -4.08 -2.40 -13.25
CA VAL A 192 -3.33 -1.14 -13.09
C VAL A 192 -3.66 -0.13 -14.17
N ARG A 193 -3.78 -0.54 -15.44
CA ARG A 193 -4.26 0.34 -16.52
C ARG A 193 -5.61 0.94 -16.20
N ASN A 194 -6.55 0.13 -15.71
CA ASN A 194 -7.86 0.60 -15.29
C ASN A 194 -7.75 1.63 -14.17
N LEU A 195 -6.92 1.38 -13.15
CA LEU A 195 -6.70 2.30 -12.04
C LEU A 195 -6.12 3.65 -12.48
N GLU A 196 -5.16 3.67 -13.40
CA GLU A 196 -4.54 4.91 -13.88
C GLU A 196 -5.48 5.77 -14.73
N THR A 197 -6.68 5.29 -15.08
CA THR A 197 -7.75 6.14 -15.64
C THR A 197 -8.48 6.97 -14.59
N ARG A 198 -8.42 6.59 -13.31
CA ARG A 198 -9.15 7.27 -12.22
C ARG A 198 -8.52 8.60 -11.86
N SER A 199 -9.36 9.61 -11.64
CA SER A 199 -8.92 10.95 -11.22
C SER A 199 -8.15 10.91 -9.90
N ALA A 200 -8.62 10.17 -8.90
CA ALA A 200 -7.96 10.04 -7.60
C ALA A 200 -6.54 9.50 -7.71
N VAL A 201 -6.32 8.49 -8.56
CA VAL A 201 -4.99 7.93 -8.83
C VAL A 201 -4.09 8.97 -9.49
N ARG A 202 -4.55 9.63 -10.56
CA ARG A 202 -3.78 10.66 -11.27
C ARG A 202 -3.40 11.85 -10.39
N VAL A 203 -4.35 12.36 -9.60
CA VAL A 203 -4.11 13.45 -8.66
C VAL A 203 -3.06 13.04 -7.63
N THR A 204 -3.18 11.83 -7.07
CA THR A 204 -2.22 11.33 -6.08
C THR A 204 -0.83 11.17 -6.67
N LEU A 205 -0.71 10.59 -7.86
CA LEU A 205 0.57 10.43 -8.55
C LEU A 205 1.23 11.79 -8.81
N ALA A 206 0.47 12.80 -9.24
CA ALA A 206 0.99 14.15 -9.41
C ALA A 206 1.45 14.78 -8.07
N LYS A 207 0.69 14.59 -6.99
CA LYS A 207 1.04 15.08 -5.64
C LYS A 207 2.27 14.40 -5.05
N GLU A 208 2.49 13.13 -5.38
CA GLU A 208 3.67 12.36 -4.97
C GLU A 208 4.81 12.42 -6.00
N GLU A 209 4.67 13.17 -7.10
CA GLU A 209 5.67 13.27 -8.18
C GLU A 209 6.06 11.90 -8.78
N LEU A 210 5.08 11.02 -8.90
CA LEU A 210 5.24 9.67 -9.42
C LEU A 210 4.76 9.58 -10.88
N ALA A 211 5.58 8.99 -11.74
CA ALA A 211 5.16 8.71 -13.12
C ALA A 211 4.09 7.62 -13.17
N SER A 212 3.19 7.72 -14.15
CA SER A 212 2.29 6.65 -14.58
C SER A 212 3.08 5.40 -15.01
N GLN A 213 2.52 4.21 -14.82
CA GLN A 213 3.10 2.96 -15.33
C GLN A 213 2.69 2.70 -16.78
N PHE A 214 1.63 3.36 -17.26
CA PHE A 214 1.12 3.29 -18.63
C PHE A 214 0.89 4.67 -19.25
#